data_AF-A0A4R6L8S8-F1
#
_entry.id   AF-A0A4R6L8S8-F1
#
_cell.length_a   1.000
_cell.length_b   1.000
_cell.length_c   1.000
_cell.angle_alpha   90.00
_cell.angle_beta   90.00
_cell.angle_gamma   90.00
#
_symmetry.space_group_name_H-M   'P 1'
#
loop_
_entity.id
_entity.type
_entity.pdbx_description
1 polymer ?
#
loop_
_entity_poly.entity_id
_entity_poly.type
_entity_poly.pdbx_seq_one_letter_code
_entity_poly.pdbx_strand_id
1 'polypeptide(L)'
;MLDNKKNIEEFYIDLKNKFPKIAELKTWNKYNWSIEGSENSMIMSDLAEEIIFWTSNDKLEDSRFFFEYLESCLKNYDQRVTSFIYTDFLVTIIETKNKEARELIKKMMLSKTKEFYQRLFQFYSESE
;
A
#
# COMPACT_ATOMS: atom_id res chain seq x y z
N MET A 1 23.57 11.93 -10.28
CA MET A 1 22.76 12.65 -9.28
C MET A 1 22.49 11.66 -8.17
N LEU A 2 22.88 11.95 -6.92
CA LEU A 2 22.42 11.17 -5.77
C LEU A 2 20.90 11.40 -5.69
N ASP A 3 20.15 10.36 -6.01
CA ASP A 3 18.69 10.37 -5.96
C ASP A 3 18.33 10.50 -4.47
N ASN A 4 18.01 11.71 -3.99
CA ASN A 4 17.61 11.99 -2.60
C ASN A 4 16.20 11.46 -2.33
N LYS A 5 16.00 10.16 -2.57
CA LYS A 5 14.75 9.47 -2.32
C LYS A 5 14.61 9.19 -0.84
N LYS A 6 13.41 9.35 -0.33
CA LYS A 6 13.06 9.06 1.05
C LYS A 6 13.10 7.55 1.32
N ASN A 7 13.57 7.17 2.51
CA ASN A 7 13.63 5.77 2.91
C ASN A 7 12.31 5.29 3.55
N ILE A 8 12.29 4.04 4.02
CA ILE A 8 11.10 3.42 4.60
C ILE A 8 10.69 3.97 5.97
N GLU A 9 11.63 4.44 6.79
CA GLU A 9 11.30 5.11 8.05
C GLU A 9 10.58 6.43 7.78
N GLU A 10 11.09 7.21 6.82
CA GLU A 10 10.44 8.44 6.36
C GLU A 10 9.06 8.17 5.76
N PHE A 11 8.88 7.04 5.08
CA PHE A 11 7.57 6.62 4.55
C PHE A 11 6.55 6.42 5.68
N TYR A 12 6.92 5.72 6.75
CA TYR A 12 6.01 5.49 7.88
C TYR A 12 5.73 6.76 8.67
N ILE A 13 6.73 7.64 8.83
CA ILE A 13 6.55 8.95 9.45
C ILE A 13 5.53 9.79 8.65
N ASP A 14 5.73 9.91 7.34
CA ASP A 14 4.85 10.66 6.46
C ASP A 14 3.44 10.07 6.43
N LEU A 15 3.32 8.74 6.43
CA LEU A 15 2.05 8.04 6.46
C LEU A 15 1.27 8.35 7.74
N LYS A 16 1.92 8.29 8.91
CA LYS A 16 1.30 8.61 10.20
C LYS A 16 0.80 10.06 10.25
N ASN A 17 1.56 10.98 9.69
CA ASN A 17 1.21 12.40 9.67
C ASN A 17 0.05 12.70 8.71
N LYS A 18 0.02 12.04 7.54
CA LYS A 18 -1.01 12.25 6.52
C LYS A 18 -2.31 11.52 6.80
N PHE A 19 -2.25 10.38 7.50
CA PHE A 19 -3.40 9.53 7.78
C PHE A 19 -3.50 9.25 9.28
N PRO A 20 -4.05 10.18 10.08
CA PRO A 20 -4.15 9.98 11.54
C PRO A 20 -4.94 8.72 11.93
N LYS A 21 -5.97 8.35 11.14
CA LYS A 21 -6.74 7.11 11.32
C LYS A 21 -5.87 5.85 11.19
N ILE A 22 -4.82 5.92 10.36
CA ILE A 22 -3.85 4.84 10.25
C ILE A 22 -3.10 4.70 11.56
N ALA A 23 -2.71 5.78 12.24
CA ALA A 23 -2.01 5.70 13.53
C ALA A 23 -2.78 4.95 14.64
N GLU A 24 -4.10 4.83 14.51
CA GLU A 24 -4.96 4.11 15.47
C GLU A 24 -5.00 2.59 15.24
N LEU A 25 -4.40 2.10 14.14
CA LEU A 25 -4.37 0.67 13.83
C LEU A 25 -3.44 -0.10 14.78
N LYS A 26 -3.88 -1.30 15.17
CA LYS A 26 -3.11 -2.20 16.05
C LYS A 26 -1.74 -2.57 15.47
N THR A 27 -1.64 -2.65 14.15
CA THR A 27 -0.40 -2.92 13.38
C THR A 27 0.74 -1.99 13.77
N TRP A 28 0.48 -0.70 13.99
CA TRP A 28 1.52 0.26 14.33
C TRP A 28 2.16 -0.01 15.68
N ASN A 29 1.35 -0.40 16.66
CA ASN A 29 1.84 -0.67 18.00
C ASN A 29 2.48 -2.06 18.11
N LYS A 30 2.35 -2.91 17.09
CA LYS A 30 2.78 -4.31 17.13
C LYS A 30 4.20 -4.54 16.59
N TYR A 31 4.64 -3.75 15.63
CA TYR A 31 5.87 -4.02 14.88
C TYR A 31 6.97 -2.98 15.11
N ASN A 32 8.23 -3.38 14.95
CA ASN A 32 9.38 -2.47 14.88
C ASN A 32 9.58 -1.99 13.44
N TRP A 33 9.64 -0.68 13.22
CA TRP A 33 9.63 -0.06 11.88
C TRP A 33 11.03 0.26 11.36
N SER A 34 12.05 -0.42 11.90
CA SER A 34 13.44 -0.22 11.48
C SER A 34 13.60 -0.43 9.98
N ILE A 35 14.52 0.32 9.36
CA ILE A 35 14.82 0.21 7.93
C ILE A 35 14.99 -1.25 7.48
N GLU A 36 15.71 -2.06 8.26
CA GLU A 36 16.02 -3.47 7.96
C GLU A 36 15.02 -4.47 8.56
N GLY A 37 13.93 -3.98 9.16
CA GLY A 37 12.90 -4.81 9.77
C GLY A 37 12.25 -5.74 8.75
N SER A 38 12.23 -7.04 9.06
CA SER A 38 11.46 -8.02 8.31
C SER A 38 9.95 -7.75 8.36
N GLU A 39 9.52 -7.04 9.40
CA GLU A 39 8.15 -6.66 9.71
C GLU A 39 7.57 -5.68 8.69
N ASN A 40 8.39 -5.01 7.87
CA ASN A 40 7.94 -4.08 6.85
C ASN A 40 6.96 -4.72 5.85
N SER A 41 7.18 -5.99 5.52
CA SER A 41 6.26 -6.80 4.70
C SER A 41 4.89 -6.93 5.39
N MET A 42 4.87 -7.34 6.65
CA MET A 42 3.64 -7.50 7.44
C MET A 42 2.88 -6.18 7.60
N ILE A 43 3.59 -5.07 7.85
CA ILE A 43 2.98 -3.74 7.95
C ILE A 43 2.27 -3.37 6.64
N MET A 44 2.87 -3.66 5.49
CA MET A 44 2.31 -3.29 4.19
C MET A 44 1.09 -4.13 3.81
N SER A 45 1.05 -5.41 4.18
CA SER A 45 -0.14 -6.24 4.04
C SER A 45 -1.27 -5.81 4.99
N ASP A 46 -0.95 -5.50 6.26
CA ASP A 46 -1.94 -4.98 7.21
C ASP A 46 -2.53 -3.63 6.74
N LEU A 47 -1.71 -2.77 6.11
CA LEU A 47 -2.20 -1.54 5.48
C LEU A 47 -3.18 -1.83 4.35
N ALA A 48 -2.89 -2.82 3.50
CA ALA A 48 -3.80 -3.22 2.43
C ALA A 48 -5.15 -3.70 2.97
N GLU A 49 -5.14 -4.52 4.03
CA GLU A 49 -6.37 -4.97 4.70
C GLU A 49 -7.18 -3.79 5.27
N GLU A 50 -6.52 -2.78 5.82
CA GLU A 50 -7.23 -1.58 6.28
C GLU A 50 -7.88 -0.80 5.13
N ILE A 51 -7.20 -0.67 3.98
CA ILE A 51 -7.79 -0.02 2.80
C ILE A 51 -8.98 -0.82 2.26
N ILE A 52 -8.90 -2.16 2.27
CA ILE A 52 -10.04 -3.02 1.94
C ILE A 52 -11.19 -2.77 2.91
N PHE A 53 -10.91 -2.68 4.22
CA PHE A 53 -11.91 -2.40 5.23
C PHE A 53 -12.56 -1.02 5.03
N TRP A 54 -11.79 0.04 4.81
CA TRP A 54 -12.33 1.37 4.51
C TRP A 54 -13.21 1.38 3.28
N THR A 55 -12.74 0.76 2.19
CA THR A 55 -13.50 0.67 0.94
C THR A 55 -14.82 -0.07 1.15
N SER A 56 -14.82 -1.14 1.95
CA SER A 56 -16.02 -1.95 2.24
C SER A 56 -17.03 -1.25 3.16
N ASN A 57 -16.61 -0.18 3.86
CA ASN A 57 -17.46 0.59 4.77
C ASN A 57 -17.78 1.99 4.21
N ASP A 58 -17.81 2.12 2.88
CA ASP A 58 -18.12 3.36 2.14
C ASP A 58 -17.20 4.56 2.47
N LYS A 59 -16.01 4.32 3.07
CA LYS A 59 -14.98 5.34 3.29
C LYS A 59 -14.11 5.51 2.04
N LEU A 60 -14.76 5.78 0.91
CA LEU A 60 -14.10 5.84 -0.40
C LEU A 60 -13.15 7.04 -0.54
N GLU A 61 -13.42 8.15 0.14
CA GLU A 61 -12.53 9.32 0.13
C GLU A 61 -11.18 9.03 0.80
N ASP A 62 -11.20 8.39 1.97
CA ASP A 62 -9.98 7.97 2.67
C ASP A 62 -9.14 7.04 1.79
N SER A 63 -9.81 6.09 1.13
CA SER A 63 -9.16 5.11 0.24
C SER A 63 -8.58 5.78 -1.01
N ARG A 64 -9.30 6.71 -1.63
CA ARG A 64 -8.82 7.47 -2.79
C ARG A 64 -7.59 8.32 -2.43
N PHE A 65 -7.64 9.03 -1.31
CA PHE A 65 -6.52 9.84 -0.84
C PHE A 65 -5.28 8.98 -0.55
N PHE A 66 -5.47 7.75 -0.05
CA PHE A 66 -4.39 6.80 0.13
C PHE A 66 -3.74 6.40 -1.20
N PHE A 67 -4.51 6.14 -2.25
CA PHE A 67 -3.95 5.82 -3.57
C PHE A 67 -3.20 7.00 -4.21
N GLU A 68 -3.67 8.24 -4.00
CA GLU A 68 -2.92 9.43 -4.41
C GLU A 68 -1.57 9.52 -3.70
N TYR A 69 -1.54 9.22 -2.39
CA TYR A 69 -0.30 9.15 -1.63
C TYR A 69 0.62 8.05 -2.14
N LEU A 70 0.12 6.83 -2.37
CA LEU A 70 0.92 5.73 -2.92
C LEU A 70 1.54 6.07 -4.27
N GLU A 71 0.77 6.72 -5.17
CA GLU A 71 1.27 7.14 -6.48
C GLU A 71 2.45 8.12 -6.35
N SER A 72 2.38 9.04 -5.37
CA SER A 72 3.50 9.89 -4.99
C SER A 72 4.67 9.08 -4.42
N CYS A 73 4.38 8.05 -3.62
CA CYS A 73 5.42 7.23 -3.01
C CYS A 73 6.30 6.53 -4.06
N LEU A 74 5.68 6.02 -5.13
CA LEU A 74 6.37 5.36 -6.25
C LEU A 74 7.33 6.29 -7.05
N LYS A 75 7.33 7.60 -6.76
CA LYS A 75 8.22 8.59 -7.36
C LYS A 75 9.27 9.08 -6.36
N ASN A 76 8.85 9.31 -5.11
CA ASN A 76 9.64 10.07 -4.13
C ASN A 76 10.41 9.19 -3.13
N TYR A 77 10.07 7.90 -3.02
CA TYR A 77 10.72 6.99 -2.09
C TYR A 77 11.60 6.00 -2.83
N ASP A 78 12.50 5.40 -2.05
CA ASP A 78 13.48 4.45 -2.54
C ASP A 78 12.83 3.16 -3.11
N GLN A 79 13.70 2.31 -3.64
CA GLN A 79 13.28 1.04 -4.21
C GLN A 79 12.64 0.12 -3.16
N ARG A 80 13.04 0.20 -1.89
CA ARG A 80 12.53 -0.67 -0.84
C ARG A 80 11.04 -0.42 -0.58
N VAL A 81 10.65 0.84 -0.43
CA VAL A 81 9.22 1.22 -0.29
C VAL A 81 8.45 0.81 -1.54
N THR A 82 9.00 1.10 -2.72
CA THR A 82 8.38 0.74 -4.01
C THR A 82 8.17 -0.77 -4.12
N SER A 83 9.14 -1.57 -3.68
CA SER A 83 9.06 -3.03 -3.67
C SER A 83 7.97 -3.50 -2.74
N PHE A 84 7.89 -3.05 -1.49
CA PHE A 84 6.83 -3.50 -0.58
C PHE A 84 5.42 -3.06 -1.03
N ILE A 85 5.28 -1.90 -1.69
CA ILE A 85 4.00 -1.54 -2.33
C ILE A 85 3.63 -2.60 -3.38
N TYR A 86 4.60 -3.02 -4.19
CA TYR A 86 4.39 -4.00 -5.24
C TYR A 86 4.15 -5.42 -4.70
N THR A 87 5.01 -5.93 -3.82
CA THR A 87 5.04 -7.34 -3.44
C THR A 87 4.11 -7.69 -2.29
N ASP A 88 3.76 -6.75 -1.43
CA ASP A 88 3.01 -7.05 -0.20
C ASP A 88 1.66 -6.35 -0.25
N PHE A 89 1.64 -5.02 -0.40
CA PHE A 89 0.40 -4.26 -0.40
C PHE A 89 -0.51 -4.64 -1.58
N LEU A 90 -0.02 -4.55 -2.82
CA LEU A 90 -0.85 -4.85 -4.00
C LEU A 90 -1.20 -6.34 -4.10
N VAL A 91 -0.31 -7.23 -3.67
CA VAL A 91 -0.60 -8.67 -3.60
C VAL A 91 -1.76 -8.94 -2.63
N THR A 92 -1.73 -8.37 -1.43
CA THR A 92 -2.86 -8.50 -0.47
C THR A 92 -4.18 -7.99 -1.07
N ILE A 93 -4.16 -6.89 -1.84
CA ILE A 93 -5.35 -6.41 -2.57
C ILE A 93 -5.82 -7.41 -3.64
N ILE A 94 -4.91 -8.07 -4.36
CA ILE A 94 -5.25 -9.07 -5.38
C ILE A 94 -5.91 -10.28 -4.73
N GLU A 95 -5.31 -10.78 -3.65
CA GLU A 95 -5.70 -12.02 -2.96
C GLU A 95 -6.96 -11.87 -2.09
N THR A 96 -7.42 -10.64 -1.85
CA THR A 96 -8.64 -10.43 -1.06
C THR A 96 -9.84 -11.17 -1.65
N LYS A 97 -10.61 -11.83 -0.77
CA LYS A 97 -11.85 -12.53 -1.13
C LYS A 97 -13.00 -11.56 -1.39
N ASN A 98 -12.88 -10.30 -0.93
CA ASN A 98 -13.89 -9.28 -1.14
C ASN A 98 -13.79 -8.70 -2.56
N LYS A 99 -14.48 -9.33 -3.51
CA LYS A 99 -14.47 -8.94 -4.92
C LYS A 99 -15.00 -7.52 -5.14
N GLU A 100 -16.02 -7.10 -4.40
CA GLU A 100 -16.62 -5.78 -4.53
C GLU A 100 -15.63 -4.68 -4.12
N ALA A 101 -15.02 -4.81 -2.94
CA ALA A 101 -13.98 -3.89 -2.48
C ALA A 101 -12.80 -3.85 -3.46
N ARG A 102 -12.36 -5.01 -3.97
CA ARG A 102 -11.28 -5.08 -4.96
C ARG A 102 -11.60 -4.31 -6.25
N GLU A 103 -12.82 -4.43 -6.78
CA GLU A 103 -13.22 -3.67 -7.98
C GLU A 103 -13.33 -2.17 -7.73
N LEU A 104 -13.79 -1.76 -6.55
CA LEU A 104 -13.78 -0.35 -6.16
C LEU A 104 -12.35 0.19 -6.03
N ILE A 105 -11.46 -0.56 -5.39
CA ILE A 105 -10.04 -0.23 -5.27
C ILE A 105 -9.38 -0.06 -6.63
N LYS A 106 -9.61 -0.97 -7.58
CA LYS A 106 -9.08 -0.87 -8.95
C LYS A 106 -9.46 0.44 -9.65
N LYS A 107 -10.63 1.01 -9.34
CA LYS A 107 -11.09 2.30 -9.88
C LYS A 107 -10.40 3.50 -9.22
N MET A 108 -9.86 3.33 -8.01
CA MET A 108 -9.15 4.38 -7.26
C MET A 108 -7.65 4.41 -7.56
N MET A 109 -7.08 3.34 -8.11
CA MET A 109 -5.66 3.30 -8.49
C MET A 109 -5.31 4.32 -9.58
N LEU A 110 -4.22 5.05 -9.37
CA LEU A 110 -3.63 5.96 -10.36
C LEU A 110 -2.71 5.20 -11.32
N SER A 111 -2.16 5.90 -12.32
CA SER A 111 -1.48 5.32 -13.46
C SER A 111 -0.43 4.25 -13.10
N LYS A 112 0.55 4.58 -12.26
CA LYS A 112 1.67 3.69 -11.96
C LYS A 112 1.27 2.57 -11.00
N THR A 113 0.43 2.88 -10.03
CA THR A 113 -0.14 1.87 -9.13
C THR A 113 -1.00 0.85 -9.89
N LYS A 114 -1.77 1.31 -10.89
CA LYS A 114 -2.58 0.46 -11.77
C LYS A 114 -1.72 -0.40 -12.70
N GLU A 115 -0.64 0.15 -13.27
CA GLU A 115 0.33 -0.60 -14.07
C GLU A 115 0.92 -1.76 -13.26
N PHE A 116 1.34 -1.48 -12.02
CA PHE A 116 1.88 -2.48 -11.11
C PHE A 116 0.85 -3.58 -10.78
N TYR A 117 -0.37 -3.19 -10.44
CA TYR A 117 -1.46 -4.12 -10.19
C TYR A 117 -1.72 -5.03 -11.40
N GLN A 118 -1.78 -4.47 -12.61
CA GLN A 118 -2.02 -5.23 -13.84
C GLN A 118 -0.91 -6.25 -14.11
N ARG A 119 0.36 -5.89 -13.89
CA ARG A 119 1.49 -6.82 -14.02
C ARG A 119 1.38 -7.99 -13.05
N LEU A 120 1.08 -7.72 -11.79
CA LEU A 120 0.89 -8.77 -10.78
C LEU A 120 -0.30 -9.65 -11.15
N PHE A 121 -1.44 -9.04 -11.47
CA PHE A 121 -2.65 -9.78 -11.83
C PHE A 121 -2.41 -10.70 -13.03
N GLN A 122 -1.70 -10.24 -14.05
CA GLN A 122 -1.32 -11.06 -15.19
C GLN A 122 -0.48 -12.28 -14.74
N PHE A 123 0.54 -12.06 -13.93
CA PHE A 123 1.39 -13.13 -13.39
C PHE A 123 0.58 -14.19 -12.62
N TYR A 124 -0.36 -13.77 -11.77
CA TYR A 124 -1.26 -14.68 -11.06
C TYR A 124 -2.22 -15.42 -12.00
N SER A 125 -2.75 -14.76 -13.04
CA SER A 125 -3.66 -15.38 -14.01
C SER A 125 -2.98 -16.35 -14.98
N GLU A 126 -1.67 -16.21 -15.21
CA GLU A 126 -0.87 -17.19 -15.97
C GLU A 126 -0.56 -18.46 -15.15
N SER A 127 -0.78 -18.41 -13.84
CA SER A 127 -0.51 -19.49 -12.89
C SER A 127 -1.74 -20.39 -12.61
N GLU A 128 -2.91 -20.05 -13.16
CA GLU A 128 -4.16 -20.85 -13.15
C GLU A 128 -4.39 -21.55 -14.50
#